data_AF-A0A8H5L972-F1
#
_entry.id   AF-A0A8H5L972-F1
#
_cell.length_a   1.000
_cell.length_b   1.000
_cell.length_c   1.000
_cell.angle_alpha   90.00
_cell.angle_beta   90.00
_cell.angle_gamma   90.00
#
_symmetry.space_group_name_H-M   'P 1'
#
loop_
_entity.id
_entity.type
_entity.pdbx_description
1 polymer ?
#
loop_
_entity_poly.entity_id
_entity_poly.type
_entity_poly.pdbx_seq_one_letter_code
_entity_poly.pdbx_strand_id
1 'polypeptide(L)'
;MTLLGAKHNPGIKERVFNSEVNSLGWRTRGAAAATAPNWMGGFIVTQFTKTGVDNLNWGFFLLFAGFCYSYFPIVYFLYPETARRTLEDMDQIFIQNPGLIVCRVPELTQRERPETLITLEQRRVEKAEVAHVTHVD
;
A
#
# COMPACT_ATOMS: atom_id res chain seq x y z
N MET A 1 -6.32 7.62 -38.30
CA MET A 1 -6.27 8.90 -37.56
C MET A 1 -7.56 9.03 -36.76
N THR A 2 -7.72 8.20 -35.72
CA THR A 2 -8.96 8.12 -34.92
C THR A 2 -8.58 7.98 -33.46
N LEU A 3 -8.12 9.07 -32.84
CA LEU A 3 -7.78 9.13 -31.42
C LEU A 3 -8.16 10.51 -30.87
N LEU A 4 -9.34 10.64 -30.27
CA LEU A 4 -9.67 11.65 -29.25
C LEU A 4 -11.13 11.45 -28.80
N GLY A 5 -11.34 10.59 -27.82
CA GLY A 5 -12.69 10.30 -27.32
C GLY A 5 -12.77 9.62 -25.94
N ALA A 6 -11.69 9.55 -25.18
CA ALA A 6 -11.73 8.97 -23.83
C ALA A 6 -12.08 10.05 -22.78
N LYS A 7 -13.33 10.51 -22.81
CA LYS A 7 -13.90 11.34 -21.74
C LYS A 7 -14.07 10.48 -20.49
N HIS A 8 -13.29 10.81 -19.46
CA HIS A 8 -13.68 10.92 -18.05
C HIS A 8 -14.94 10.12 -17.65
N ASN A 9 -14.78 8.82 -17.38
CA ASN A 9 -15.78 8.03 -16.68
C ASN A 9 -15.47 8.06 -15.16
N PRO A 10 -16.30 8.69 -14.31
CA PRO A 10 -16.01 8.83 -12.88
C PRO A 10 -16.08 7.51 -12.09
N GLY A 11 -16.68 6.45 -12.63
CA GLY A 11 -16.82 5.14 -11.94
C GLY A 11 -15.66 4.15 -12.10
N ILE A 12 -14.51 4.60 -12.62
CA ILE A 12 -13.31 3.76 -12.81
C ILE A 12 -12.19 4.14 -11.83
N LYS A 13 -12.29 5.28 -11.15
CA LYS A 13 -11.18 5.84 -10.36
C LYS A 13 -10.89 5.00 -9.10
N GLU A 14 -11.90 4.39 -8.46
CA GLU A 14 -11.64 3.58 -7.24
C GLU A 14 -10.83 2.30 -7.52
N ARG A 15 -10.96 1.71 -8.71
CA ARG A 15 -10.18 0.50 -9.09
C ARG A 15 -8.73 0.83 -9.47
N VAL A 16 -8.46 2.09 -9.79
CA VAL A 16 -7.14 2.53 -10.23
C VAL A 16 -6.18 2.66 -9.05
N PHE A 17 -6.63 3.06 -7.85
CA PHE A 17 -5.76 3.19 -6.68
C PHE A 17 -5.07 1.88 -6.26
N ASN A 18 -5.78 0.75 -6.32
CA ASN A 18 -5.20 -0.58 -6.08
C ASN A 18 -4.18 -1.00 -7.17
N SER A 19 -4.18 -0.32 -8.33
CA SER A 19 -3.15 -0.46 -9.37
C SER A 19 -1.89 0.30 -9.09
N GLU A 20 -2.05 1.48 -8.51
CA GLU A 20 -0.98 2.45 -8.38
C GLU A 20 -0.05 2.13 -7.22
N VAL A 21 -0.50 1.29 -6.28
CA VAL A 21 0.25 0.91 -5.07
C VAL A 21 0.95 -0.45 -5.19
N ASN A 22 0.53 -1.32 -6.12
CA ASN A 22 0.98 -2.71 -6.14
C ASN A 22 1.72 -3.06 -7.45
N SER A 23 2.99 -3.48 -7.33
CA SER A 23 3.84 -3.90 -8.47
C SER A 23 3.18 -5.03 -9.27
N LEU A 24 3.34 -5.03 -10.60
CA LEU A 24 2.62 -5.87 -11.57
C LEU A 24 2.64 -7.38 -11.20
N GLY A 25 3.74 -7.86 -10.61
CA GLY A 25 3.89 -9.26 -10.17
C GLY A 25 3.27 -9.59 -8.80
N TRP A 26 3.15 -8.64 -7.90
CA TRP A 26 2.60 -8.85 -6.54
C TRP A 26 1.14 -8.43 -6.39
N ARG A 27 0.61 -7.70 -7.37
CA ARG A 27 -0.74 -7.13 -7.35
C ARG A 27 -1.84 -8.14 -7.06
N THR A 28 -1.80 -9.29 -7.70
CA THR A 28 -2.81 -10.34 -7.51
C THR A 28 -2.72 -10.98 -6.12
N ARG A 29 -1.49 -11.21 -5.64
CA ARG A 29 -1.24 -11.79 -4.31
C ARG A 29 -1.61 -10.83 -3.19
N GLY A 30 -1.23 -9.56 -3.31
CA GLY A 30 -1.58 -8.52 -2.35
C GLY A 30 -3.08 -8.22 -2.33
N ALA A 31 -3.74 -8.15 -3.49
CA ALA A 31 -5.19 -7.97 -3.55
C ALA A 31 -5.95 -9.16 -2.95
N ALA A 32 -5.52 -10.39 -3.20
CA ALA A 32 -6.11 -11.58 -2.58
C ALA A 32 -5.89 -11.60 -1.05
N ALA A 33 -4.68 -11.26 -0.60
CA ALA A 33 -4.33 -11.19 0.82
C ALA A 33 -5.05 -10.06 1.56
N ALA A 34 -5.51 -9.00 0.88
CA ALA A 34 -6.35 -7.96 1.48
C ALA A 34 -7.84 -8.35 1.49
N THR A 35 -8.29 -9.02 0.43
CA THR A 35 -9.70 -9.41 0.27
C THR A 35 -10.07 -10.55 1.24
N ALA A 36 -9.23 -11.57 1.38
CA ALA A 36 -9.52 -12.71 2.26
C ALA A 36 -9.79 -12.32 3.73
N PRO A 37 -8.93 -11.54 4.42
CA PRO A 37 -9.21 -11.10 5.79
C PRO A 37 -10.36 -10.11 5.88
N ASN A 38 -10.70 -9.37 4.83
CA ASN A 38 -11.90 -8.52 4.82
C ASN A 38 -13.18 -9.36 4.95
N TRP A 39 -13.33 -10.40 4.11
CA TRP A 39 -14.46 -11.32 4.17
C TRP A 39 -14.46 -12.16 5.45
N MET A 40 -13.28 -12.61 5.88
CA MET A 40 -13.13 -13.37 7.11
C MET A 40 -13.48 -12.54 8.35
N GLY A 41 -13.07 -11.27 8.39
CA GLY A 41 -13.41 -10.34 9.46
C GLY A 41 -14.93 -10.13 9.57
N GLY A 42 -15.61 -9.95 8.43
CA GLY A 42 -17.07 -9.89 8.39
C GLY A 42 -17.72 -11.18 8.92
N PHE A 43 -17.21 -12.34 8.51
CA PHE A 43 -17.72 -13.63 8.98
C PHE A 43 -17.53 -13.80 10.50
N ILE A 44 -16.33 -13.56 11.01
CA ILE A 44 -16.02 -13.62 12.44
C ILE A 44 -16.97 -12.71 13.22
N VAL A 45 -17.12 -11.45 12.81
CA VAL A 45 -18.01 -10.51 13.49
C VAL A 45 -19.46 -11.03 13.51
N THR A 46 -20.00 -11.52 12.40
CA THR A 46 -21.39 -12.02 12.38
C THR A 46 -21.61 -13.24 13.27
N GLN A 47 -20.66 -14.16 13.35
CA GLN A 47 -20.76 -15.34 14.22
C GLN A 47 -20.62 -14.97 15.70
N PHE A 48 -19.63 -14.14 16.05
CA PHE A 48 -19.36 -13.78 17.44
C PHE A 48 -20.35 -12.75 18.01
N THR A 49 -20.97 -11.91 17.17
CA THR A 49 -21.91 -10.87 17.65
C THR A 49 -23.10 -11.46 18.38
N LYS A 50 -23.69 -12.56 17.87
CA LYS A 50 -24.86 -13.16 18.52
C LYS A 50 -24.53 -13.67 19.93
N THR A 51 -23.49 -14.49 20.04
CA THR A 51 -23.06 -15.05 21.33
C THR A 51 -22.47 -13.97 22.27
N GLY A 52 -21.79 -12.96 21.71
CA GLY A 52 -21.16 -11.90 22.48
C GLY A 52 -22.15 -10.95 23.13
N VAL A 53 -23.21 -10.55 22.41
CA VAL A 53 -24.25 -9.67 22.97
C VAL A 53 -25.06 -10.39 24.05
N ASP A 54 -25.41 -11.65 23.81
CA ASP A 54 -26.22 -12.46 24.75
C ASP A 54 -25.50 -12.69 26.11
N ASN A 55 -24.16 -12.74 26.12
CA ASN A 55 -23.37 -12.99 27.35
C ASN A 55 -22.78 -11.72 27.99
N LEU A 56 -22.23 -10.81 27.19
CA LEU A 56 -21.45 -9.65 27.67
C LEU A 56 -22.22 -8.32 27.63
N ASN A 57 -23.39 -8.27 26.99
CA ASN A 57 -24.19 -7.05 26.82
C ASN A 57 -23.32 -5.87 26.33
N TRP A 58 -23.18 -4.82 27.15
CA TRP A 58 -22.42 -3.62 26.84
C TRP A 58 -20.89 -3.86 26.76
N GLY A 59 -20.38 -4.89 27.44
CA GLY A 59 -18.95 -5.22 27.46
C GLY A 59 -18.43 -5.73 26.11
N PHE A 60 -19.31 -6.23 25.24
CA PHE A 60 -18.95 -6.66 23.90
C PHE A 60 -18.41 -5.51 23.02
N PHE A 61 -18.91 -4.29 23.23
CA PHE A 61 -18.43 -3.10 22.51
C PHE A 61 -17.00 -2.71 22.92
N LEU A 62 -16.56 -3.04 24.14
CA LEU A 62 -15.19 -2.79 24.58
C LEU A 62 -14.17 -3.70 23.85
N LEU A 63 -14.58 -4.91 23.44
CA LEU A 63 -13.72 -5.76 22.61
C LEU A 63 -13.46 -5.13 21.24
N PHE A 64 -14.48 -4.53 20.62
CA PHE A 64 -14.30 -3.77 19.38
C PHE A 64 -13.36 -2.58 19.57
N ALA A 65 -13.54 -1.82 20.65
CA ALA A 65 -12.63 -0.73 20.99
C ALA A 65 -11.18 -1.24 21.17
N GLY A 66 -10.99 -2.40 21.81
CA GLY A 66 -9.70 -3.06 21.96
C GLY A 66 -9.06 -3.45 20.64
N PHE A 67 -9.82 -4.04 19.72
CA PHE A 67 -9.32 -4.36 18.38
C PHE A 67 -8.94 -3.10 17.59
N CYS A 68 -9.77 -2.06 17.62
CA CYS A 68 -9.43 -0.77 17.00
C CYS A 68 -8.15 -0.17 17.59
N TYR A 69 -7.99 -0.22 18.91
CA TYR A 69 -6.81 0.31 19.58
C TYR A 69 -5.55 -0.51 19.30
N SER A 70 -5.66 -1.84 19.19
CA SER A 70 -4.54 -2.72 18.82
C SER A 70 -4.06 -2.52 17.38
N TYR A 71 -4.94 -2.08 16.48
CA TYR A 71 -4.57 -1.81 15.09
C TYR A 71 -3.69 -0.57 14.97
N PHE A 72 -3.90 0.43 15.83
CA PHE A 72 -3.16 1.69 15.81
C PHE A 72 -1.63 1.53 15.92
N PRO A 73 -1.06 0.81 16.93
CA PRO A 73 0.38 0.59 16.99
C PRO A 73 0.87 -0.28 15.84
N ILE A 74 0.09 -1.27 15.38
CA ILE A 74 0.50 -2.13 14.26
C ILE A 74 0.73 -1.30 13.00
N VAL A 75 -0.20 -0.41 12.65
CA VAL A 75 -0.04 0.49 11.50
C VAL A 75 1.15 1.43 11.71
N TYR A 76 1.28 2.01 12.91
CA TYR A 76 2.36 2.93 13.20
C TYR A 76 3.76 2.30 13.05
N PHE A 77 3.93 1.04 13.49
CA PHE A 77 5.24 0.37 13.45
C PHE A 77 5.54 -0.35 12.13
N LEU A 78 4.53 -0.90 11.44
CA LEU A 78 4.75 -1.77 10.27
C LEU A 78 4.51 -1.08 8.93
N TYR A 79 3.75 0.02 8.86
CA TYR A 79 3.42 0.67 7.59
C TYR A 79 4.30 1.90 7.31
N PRO A 80 5.10 1.90 6.23
CA PRO A 80 5.78 3.11 5.75
C PRO A 80 4.82 4.09 5.08
N GLU A 81 5.16 5.38 5.08
CA GLU A 81 4.40 6.42 4.41
C GLU A 81 4.44 6.18 2.90
N THR A 82 3.30 5.83 2.30
CA THR A 82 3.19 5.50 0.87
C THR A 82 2.81 6.70 -0.01
N ALA A 83 2.52 7.86 0.58
CA ALA A 83 2.10 9.03 -0.15
C ALA A 83 3.26 9.64 -0.97
N ARG A 84 2.97 10.04 -2.23
CA ARG A 84 3.92 10.68 -3.17
C ARG A 84 5.20 9.87 -3.48
N ARG A 85 5.14 8.53 -3.38
CA ARG A 85 6.22 7.64 -3.82
C ARG A 85 5.83 6.91 -5.10
N THR A 86 6.80 6.69 -5.99
CA THR A 86 6.58 5.87 -7.19
C THR A 86 6.67 4.38 -6.83
N LEU A 87 6.10 3.52 -7.68
CA LEU A 87 6.18 2.07 -7.50
C LEU A 87 7.64 1.56 -7.43
N GLU A 88 8.56 2.20 -8.15
CA GLU A 88 9.98 1.86 -8.16
C GLU A 88 10.73 2.29 -6.90
N ASP A 89 10.28 3.36 -6.26
CA ASP A 89 10.83 3.82 -4.97
C ASP A 89 10.43 2.86 -3.84
N MET A 90 9.19 2.37 -3.86
CA MET A 90 8.70 1.40 -2.88
C MET A 90 9.48 0.09 -2.93
N ASP A 91 9.76 -0.42 -4.13
CA ASP A 91 10.53 -1.65 -4.30
C ASP A 91 11.97 -1.50 -3.75
N GLN A 92 12.63 -0.36 -4.02
CA GLN A 92 13.96 -0.07 -3.50
C GLN A 92 13.99 0.05 -1.96
N ILE A 93 12.97 0.67 -1.38
CA ILE A 93 12.83 0.82 0.06
C ILE A 93 12.77 -0.54 0.75
N PHE A 94 11.99 -1.48 0.22
CA PHE A 94 11.87 -2.83 0.78
C PHE A 94 13.14 -3.67 0.59
N ILE A 95 13.90 -3.45 -0.48
CA ILE A 95 15.20 -4.11 -0.71
C ILE A 95 16.28 -3.57 0.24
N GLN A 96 16.32 -2.26 0.47
CA GLN A 96 17.34 -1.62 1.31
C GLN A 96 17.08 -1.79 2.81
N ASN A 97 15.81 -1.92 3.22
CA ASN A 97 15.42 -2.03 4.62
C ASN A 97 14.64 -3.34 4.88
N PRO A 98 15.32 -4.46 5.17
CA PRO A 98 14.65 -5.74 5.48
C PRO A 98 14.02 -5.78 6.89
N GLY A 99 14.11 -4.69 7.66
CA GLY A 99 13.54 -4.62 9.01
C GLY A 99 12.02 -4.48 8.96
N LEU A 100 11.30 -5.27 9.77
CA LEU A 100 9.85 -5.20 9.91
C LEU A 100 9.36 -3.90 10.58
N ILE A 101 10.26 -3.18 11.27
CA ILE A 101 9.94 -2.00 12.07
C ILE A 101 10.37 -0.74 11.31
N VAL A 102 9.39 0.04 10.86
CA VAL A 102 9.58 1.24 10.03
C VAL A 102 10.04 2.45 10.84
N CYS A 103 9.60 2.60 12.09
CA CYS A 103 9.87 3.78 12.93
C CYS A 103 11.35 4.08 13.20
N ARG A 104 12.27 3.15 12.86
CA ARG A 104 13.71 3.34 13.04
C ARG A 104 14.37 4.08 11.88
N VAL A 105 13.67 4.24 10.76
CA VAL A 105 14.19 4.89 9.55
C VAL A 105 13.34 6.13 9.23
N PRO A 106 13.79 7.35 9.60
CA PRO A 106 13.00 8.57 9.38
C PRO A 106 12.70 8.82 7.90
N GLU A 107 13.54 8.28 7.01
CA GLU A 107 13.42 8.36 5.56
C GLU A 107 12.15 7.71 4.99
N LEU A 108 11.54 6.79 5.76
CA LEU A 108 10.32 6.04 5.42
C LEU A 108 9.05 6.63 6.04
N THR A 109 9.17 7.58 6.97
CA THR A 109 8.04 8.25 7.64
C THR A 109 7.81 9.67 7.10
N GLN A 110 8.80 10.23 6.41
CA GLN A 110 8.67 11.56 5.80
C GLN A 110 7.70 11.59 4.60
N ARG A 111 6.88 12.64 4.57
CA ARG A 111 5.96 12.95 3.46
C ARG A 111 6.66 13.45 2.20
N GLU A 112 7.82 14.06 2.37
CA GLU A 112 8.62 14.57 1.25
C GLU A 112 9.40 13.43 0.61
N ARG A 113 9.62 13.52 -0.70
CA ARG A 113 10.41 12.54 -1.42
C ARG A 113 11.89 12.82 -1.14
N PRO A 114 12.65 11.92 -0.51
CA PRO A 114 14.06 12.13 -0.20
C PRO A 114 14.86 12.33 -1.46
N GLU A 115 15.83 13.22 -1.39
CA GLU A 115 16.79 13.50 -2.47
C GLU A 115 17.53 12.23 -2.96
N THR A 116 17.71 11.24 -2.09
CA THR A 116 18.33 9.94 -2.43
C THR A 116 17.57 9.21 -3.53
N LEU A 117 16.24 9.21 -3.51
CA LEU A 117 15.43 8.54 -4.53
C LEU A 117 15.37 9.34 -5.84
N ILE A 118 15.30 10.66 -5.74
CA ILE A 118 15.28 11.56 -6.91
C ILE A 118 16.58 11.38 -7.72
N THR A 119 17.72 11.33 -7.03
CA THR A 119 19.02 11.12 -7.68
C THR A 119 19.18 9.73 -8.29
N LEU A 120 18.60 8.69 -7.69
CA LEU A 120 18.60 7.33 -8.23
C LEU A 120 17.72 7.22 -9.47
N GLU A 121 16.57 7.88 -9.49
CA GLU A 121 15.67 7.97 -10.66
C GLU A 121 16.40 8.68 -11.82
N GLN A 122 17.02 9.83 -11.55
CA GLN A 122 17.81 10.57 -12.57
C GLN A 122 18.93 9.71 -13.17
N ARG A 123 19.68 8.98 -12.35
CA ARG A 123 20.75 8.07 -12.81
C ARG A 123 20.22 6.92 -13.67
N ARG A 124 18.99 6.45 -13.43
CA ARG A 124 18.38 5.38 -14.24
C ARG A 124 17.94 5.89 -15.59
N VAL A 125 17.35 7.08 -15.64
CA VAL A 125 16.98 7.76 -16.89
C VAL A 125 18.22 8.01 -17.74
N GLU A 126 19.30 8.54 -17.13
CA GLU A 126 20.56 8.77 -17.81
C GLU A 126 21.15 7.46 -18.40
N LYS A 127 21.17 6.37 -17.61
CA LYS A 127 21.63 5.07 -18.11
C LYS A 127 20.77 4.51 -19.25
N ALA A 128 19.45 4.68 -19.17
CA ALA A 128 18.53 4.23 -20.22
C ALA A 128 18.70 5.04 -21.50
N GLU A 129 18.92 6.36 -21.37
CA GLU A 129 19.20 7.26 -22.48
C GLU A 129 20.52 6.89 -23.18
N VAL A 130 21.59 6.68 -22.43
CA VAL A 130 22.89 6.25 -22.97
C VAL A 130 22.77 4.90 -23.69
N ALA A 131 22.07 3.93 -23.11
CA ALA A 131 21.86 2.63 -23.74
C ALA A 131 21.05 2.73 -25.05
N HIS A 132 20.06 3.63 -25.08
CA HIS A 132 19.27 3.89 -26.28
C HIS A 132 20.10 4.54 -27.39
N VAL A 133 21.02 5.45 -27.06
CA VAL A 133 21.91 6.08 -28.05
C VAL A 133 22.89 5.05 -28.63
N THR A 134 23.50 4.21 -27.80
CA THR A 134 24.47 3.20 -28.25
C THR A 134 23.90 2.07 -29.12
N HIS A 135 22.57 1.89 -29.15
CA HIS A 135 21.91 0.85 -29.95
C HIS A 135 21.40 1.36 -31.31
N VAL A 136 21.44 2.67 -31.56
CA VAL A 136 20.94 3.31 -32.80
C VAL A 136 22.09 3.65 -33.77
N ASP A 137 23.33 3.67 -33.28
CA ASP A 137 24.57 3.80 -34.07
C ASP A 137 25.17 2.42 -34.43
#